data_AF-A0AAW0JE89-F1
#
_entry.id   AF-A0AAW0JE89-F1
#
_cell.length_a   1.000
_cell.length_b   1.000
_cell.length_c   1.000
_cell.angle_alpha   90.00
_cell.angle_beta   90.00
_cell.angle_gamma   90.00
#
_symmetry.space_group_name_H-M   'P 1'
#
loop_
_entity.id
_entity.type
_entity.pdbx_description
1 polymer ?
#
loop_
_entity_poly.entity_id
_entity_poly.type
_entity_poly.pdbx_seq_one_letter_code
_entity_poly.pdbx_strand_id
1 'polypeptide(L)'
;MMPWYTVYDSWVIETTVIKYIKEVWHFTKKLILVVLDPQGKVTSWNALHMIRIWGNNAFPFTSEKEYALWKLENWKLDLLVYGIDVEIPNWMAKWRVVCLYGGEDINWI
;
A
#
# COMPACT_ATOMS: atom_id res chain seq x y z
N MET A 1 -13.04 15.08 -5.93
CA MET A 1 -12.73 13.63 -6.01
C MET A 1 -11.67 13.46 -7.09
N MET A 2 -10.59 12.70 -6.86
CA MET A 2 -9.56 12.49 -7.88
C MET A 2 -10.15 11.68 -9.04
N PRO A 3 -10.12 12.17 -10.29
CA PRO A 3 -10.66 11.43 -11.44
C PRO A 3 -9.77 10.20 -11.70
N TRP A 4 -10.39 9.03 -11.77
CA TRP A 4 -9.72 7.79 -12.15
C TRP A 4 -9.91 7.57 -13.64
N TYR A 5 -8.81 7.32 -14.34
CA TYR A 5 -8.82 6.94 -15.74
C TYR A 5 -8.34 5.50 -15.86
N THR A 6 -9.01 4.73 -16.72
CA THR A 6 -8.66 3.34 -16.99
C THR A 6 -8.35 3.19 -18.47
N VAL A 7 -7.28 2.46 -18.79
CA VAL A 7 -7.05 2.01 -20.16
C VAL A 7 -7.98 0.82 -20.41
N TYR A 8 -9.06 1.05 -21.17
CA TYR A 8 -10.08 0.03 -21.43
C TYR A 8 -9.57 -1.07 -22.36
N ASP A 9 -8.84 -0.69 -23.41
CA ASP A 9 -8.24 -1.63 -24.35
C ASP A 9 -6.73 -1.75 -24.10
N SER A 10 -6.30 -2.91 -23.61
CA SER A 10 -4.90 -3.21 -23.33
C SER A 10 -4.01 -3.21 -24.58
N TRP A 11 -4.57 -3.39 -25.78
CA TRP A 11 -3.81 -3.38 -27.04
C TRP A 11 -3.31 -1.99 -27.43
N VAL A 12 -3.87 -0.93 -26.83
CA VAL A 12 -3.44 0.46 -27.06
C VAL A 12 -2.11 0.77 -26.35
N ILE A 13 -1.70 -0.05 -25.38
CA ILE A 13 -0.45 0.16 -24.65
C ILE A 13 0.72 -0.33 -25.51
N GLU A 14 1.58 0.60 -25.92
CA GLU A 14 2.76 0.27 -26.69
C GLU A 14 3.67 -0.74 -25.96
N THR A 15 4.31 -1.62 -26.73
CA THR A 15 5.22 -2.65 -26.20
C THR A 15 6.38 -2.05 -25.39
N THR A 16 6.83 -0.84 -25.74
CA THR A 16 7.87 -0.11 -25.01
C THR A 16 7.41 0.29 -23.61
N VAL A 17 6.16 0.72 -23.46
CA VAL A 17 5.56 1.04 -22.16
C VAL A 17 5.44 -0.23 -21.30
N ILE A 18 4.99 -1.34 -21.89
CA ILE A 18 4.92 -2.64 -21.20
C ILE A 18 6.31 -3.06 -20.71
N LYS A 19 7.34 -2.90 -21.55
CA LYS A 19 8.73 -3.21 -21.19
C LYS A 19 9.21 -2.34 -20.03
N TYR A 20 8.93 -1.04 -20.08
CA TYR A 20 9.27 -0.10 -19.02
C TYR A 20 8.61 -0.45 -17.68
N ILE A 21 7.31 -0.80 -17.68
CA ILE A 21 6.58 -1.23 -16.48
C ILE A 21 7.20 -2.52 -15.88
N LYS A 22 7.63 -3.46 -16.73
CA LYS A 22 8.25 -4.70 -16.25
C LYS A 22 9.67 -4.50 -15.73
N GLU A 23 10.50 -3.79 -16.50
CA GLU A 23 11.94 -3.73 -16.26
C GLU A 23 12.34 -2.59 -15.32
N VAL A 24 11.69 -1.43 -15.43
CA VAL A 24 12.01 -0.23 -14.62
C VAL A 24 11.12 -0.14 -13.39
N TRP A 25 9.82 -0.39 -13.52
CA TRP A 25 8.91 -0.40 -12.35
C TRP A 25 8.91 -1.74 -11.61
N HIS A 26 9.65 -2.73 -12.11
CA HIS A 26 9.78 -4.05 -11.50
C HIS A 26 8.44 -4.75 -11.23
N PHE A 27 7.46 -4.57 -12.11
CA PHE A 27 6.16 -5.22 -11.97
C PHE A 27 6.28 -6.75 -12.11
N THR A 28 6.01 -7.46 -11.02
CA THR A 28 6.12 -8.93 -10.91
C THR A 28 4.76 -9.60 -10.67
N LYS A 29 3.72 -9.17 -11.41
CA LYS A 29 2.32 -9.64 -11.26
C LYS A 29 1.67 -9.36 -9.89
N LYS A 30 2.31 -8.55 -9.06
CA LYS A 30 1.73 -8.00 -7.83
C LYS A 30 1.32 -6.56 -8.09
N LEU A 31 0.13 -6.17 -7.60
CA LEU A 31 -0.34 -4.79 -7.71
C LEU A 31 0.71 -3.83 -7.13
N ILE A 32 1.08 -2.84 -7.94
CA ILE A 32 1.91 -1.70 -7.52
C ILE A 32 1.16 -0.41 -7.85
N LEU A 33 1.44 0.66 -7.11
CA LEU A 33 0.93 1.98 -7.40
C LEU A 33 2.09 2.95 -7.54
N VAL A 34 2.45 3.30 -8.78
CA VAL A 34 3.54 4.23 -9.06
C VAL A 34 3.01 5.66 -9.04
N VAL A 35 3.69 6.55 -8.33
CA VAL A 35 3.31 7.95 -8.17
C VAL A 35 4.22 8.81 -9.03
N LEU A 36 3.63 9.69 -9.83
CA LEU A 36 4.31 10.66 -10.67
C LEU A 36 4.01 12.08 -10.17
N ASP A 37 5.02 12.95 -10.20
CA ASP A 37 4.82 14.39 -10.05
C ASP A 37 4.23 15.02 -11.34
N PRO A 38 3.83 16.31 -11.32
CA PRO A 38 3.31 16.99 -12.51
C PRO A 38 4.26 17.05 -13.71
N GLN A 39 5.57 16.82 -13.50
CA GLN A 39 6.59 16.76 -14.53
C GLN A 39 6.79 15.32 -15.06
N GLY A 40 6.05 14.34 -14.53
CA GLY A 40 6.12 12.94 -14.91
C GLY A 40 7.27 12.17 -14.25
N LYS A 41 7.92 12.73 -13.23
CA LYS A 41 8.98 12.05 -12.48
C LYS A 41 8.38 11.13 -11.43
N VAL A 42 8.94 9.92 -11.30
CA VAL A 42 8.55 8.98 -10.25
C VAL A 42 8.97 9.51 -8.86
N THR A 43 7.99 9.69 -7.99
CA THR A 43 8.19 10.11 -6.59
C THR A 43 8.04 8.95 -5.59
N SER A 44 7.34 7.90 -6.00
CA SER A 44 7.27 6.63 -5.29
C SER A 44 7.04 5.49 -6.29
N TRP A 45 7.89 4.45 -6.20
CA TRP A 45 7.79 3.25 -7.04
C TRP A 45 6.64 2.33 -6.64
N ASN A 46 6.16 2.45 -5.40
CA ASN A 46 4.99 1.73 -4.94
C ASN A 46 4.40 2.43 -3.70
N ALA A 47 3.35 3.21 -3.86
CA ALA A 47 2.65 3.87 -2.75
C ALA A 47 1.42 3.09 -2.25
N LEU A 48 1.28 1.81 -2.63
CA LEU A 48 0.15 0.98 -2.23
C LEU A 48 0.03 0.87 -0.71
N HIS A 49 1.16 0.71 -0.01
CA HIS A 49 1.17 0.67 1.46
C HIS A 49 0.79 2.02 2.07
N MET A 50 1.25 3.13 1.49
CA MET A 50 0.91 4.46 1.98
C MET A 50 -0.61 4.71 1.90
N ILE A 51 -1.25 4.31 0.80
CA ILE A 51 -2.71 4.40 0.64
C ILE A 51 -3.43 3.51 1.65
N ARG A 52 -2.94 2.30 1.90
CA ARG A 52 -3.58 1.38 2.86
C ARG A 52 -3.49 1.86 4.29
N ILE A 53 -2.35 2.43 4.69
CA ILE A 53 -2.09 2.84 6.07
C ILE A 53 -2.67 4.24 6.33
N TRP A 54 -2.39 5.21 5.46
CA TRP A 54 -2.72 6.62 5.72
C TRP A 54 -3.76 7.21 4.77
N GLY A 55 -4.17 6.48 3.73
CA GLY A 55 -5.16 6.95 2.75
C GLY A 55 -4.79 8.32 2.18
N ASN A 56 -5.69 9.28 2.28
CA ASN A 56 -5.47 10.64 1.77
C ASN A 56 -4.37 11.41 2.52
N ASN A 57 -4.08 11.06 3.78
CA ASN A 57 -3.04 11.74 4.56
C ASN A 57 -1.64 11.48 4.02
N ALA A 58 -1.49 10.45 3.19
CA ALA A 58 -0.25 10.12 2.50
C ALA A 58 0.04 11.01 1.29
N PHE A 59 -0.91 11.81 0.78
CA PHE A 59 -0.64 12.74 -0.31
C PHE A 59 0.50 13.73 0.07
N PRO A 60 1.49 13.99 -0.81
CA PRO A 60 1.58 13.65 -2.24
C PRO A 60 2.24 12.29 -2.56
N PHE A 61 2.25 11.35 -1.62
CA PHE A 61 2.75 9.98 -1.77
C PHE A 61 4.23 9.90 -2.14
N THR A 62 5.04 10.82 -1.61
CA THR A 62 6.50 10.83 -1.80
C THR A 62 7.20 10.07 -0.70
N SER A 63 8.45 9.66 -0.95
CA SER A 63 9.28 8.98 0.05
C SER A 63 9.53 9.84 1.30
N GLU A 64 9.66 11.16 1.14
CA GLU A 64 9.83 12.08 2.27
C GLU A 64 8.56 12.18 3.11
N LYS A 65 7.38 12.20 2.46
CA LYS A 65 6.08 12.20 3.12
C LYS A 65 5.86 10.90 3.89
N GLU A 66 6.21 9.77 3.29
CA GLU A 66 6.20 8.47 3.96
C GLU A 66 7.06 8.48 5.21
N TYR A 67 8.32 8.92 5.09
CA TYR A 67 9.25 8.99 6.21
C TYR A 67 8.73 9.89 7.34
N ALA A 68 8.13 11.03 7.01
CA ALA A 68 7.51 11.92 7.98
C ALA A 68 6.31 11.28 8.69
N LEU A 69 5.48 10.50 7.97
CA LEU A 69 4.35 9.79 8.56
C LEU A 69 4.82 8.69 9.51
N TRP A 70 5.81 7.89 9.11
CA TRP A 70 6.40 6.87 9.99
C TRP A 70 7.00 7.45 11.27
N LYS A 71 7.58 8.66 11.22
CA LYS A 71 8.10 9.33 12.42
C LYS A 71 7.01 9.74 13.41
N LEU A 72 5.81 10.03 12.93
CA LEU A 72 4.67 10.45 13.75
C LEU A 72 3.82 9.27 14.20
N GLU A 73 3.88 8.17 13.45
CA GLU A 73 3.11 6.98 13.74
C GLU A 73 3.62 6.29 15.01
N ASN A 74 2.68 5.94 15.89
CA ASN A 74 2.98 5.07 17.02
C ASN A 74 2.59 3.66 16.62
N TRP A 75 3.46 2.67 16.90
CA TRP A 75 3.19 1.26 16.60
C TRP A 75 1.96 0.77 17.37
N LYS A 76 0.79 0.82 16.72
CA LYS A 76 -0.50 0.36 17.27
C LYS A 76 -0.84 -1.00 16.68
N LEU A 77 -1.55 -1.82 17.47
CA LEU A 77 -2.09 -3.10 16.99
C LEU A 77 -2.96 -2.91 15.74
N ASP A 78 -3.65 -1.77 15.63
CA ASP A 78 -4.39 -1.35 14.44
C ASP A 78 -3.57 -1.52 13.15
N LEU A 79 -2.28 -1.17 13.12
CA LEU A 79 -1.44 -1.32 11.92
C LEU A 79 -1.26 -2.79 11.49
N LEU A 80 -1.30 -3.72 12.44
CA LEU A 80 -1.12 -5.15 12.18
C LEU A 80 -2.43 -5.84 11.80
N VAL A 81 -3.55 -5.35 12.35
CA VAL A 81 -4.86 -6.00 12.24
C VAL A 81 -5.82 -5.29 11.28
N TYR A 82 -5.43 -4.12 10.75
CA TYR A 82 -6.26 -3.33 9.86
C TYR A 82 -6.68 -4.14 8.63
N GLY A 83 -8.00 -4.25 8.43
CA GLY A 83 -8.58 -4.97 7.30
C GLY A 83 -8.64 -6.49 7.44
N ILE A 84 -8.24 -7.06 8.59
CA ILE A 84 -8.44 -8.49 8.90
C ILE A 84 -9.89 -8.74 9.34
N ASP A 85 -10.33 -8.04 10.38
CA ASP A 85 -11.70 -8.14 10.91
C ASP A 85 -12.13 -6.80 11.53
N VAL A 86 -13.34 -6.38 11.18
CA VAL A 86 -13.96 -5.13 11.64
C VAL A 86 -14.24 -5.11 13.15
N GLU A 87 -14.29 -6.28 13.80
CA GLU A 87 -14.54 -6.40 15.24
C GLU A 87 -13.29 -6.25 16.11
N ILE A 88 -12.09 -6.31 15.54
CA ILE A 88 -10.84 -6.24 16.33
C ILE A 88 -10.74 -4.93 17.15
N PRO A 89 -11.06 -3.74 16.61
CA PRO A 89 -11.11 -2.52 17.41
C PRO A 89 -12.06 -2.60 18.61
N ASN A 90 -13.21 -3.27 18.45
CA ASN A 90 -14.19 -3.49 19.51
C ASN A 90 -13.64 -4.46 20.58
N TRP A 91 -12.90 -5.50 20.19
CA TRP A 91 -12.25 -6.43 21.12
C TRP A 91 -11.15 -5.75 21.94
N MET A 92 -10.36 -4.88 21.32
CA MET A 92 -9.36 -4.07 22.02
C MET A 92 -10.00 -3.15 23.06
N ALA A 93 -11.09 -2.46 22.70
CA ALA A 93 -11.83 -1.60 23.63
C ALA A 93 -12.42 -2.38 24.82
N LYS A 94 -12.72 -3.67 24.62
CA LYS A 94 -13.24 -4.58 25.65
C LYS A 94 -12.15 -5.36 26.39
N TRP A 95 -10.86 -5.01 26.21
CA TRP A 95 -9.73 -5.69 26.85
C TRP A 95 -9.70 -7.20 26.61
N ARG A 96 -10.17 -7.65 25.44
CA ARG A 96 -10.07 -9.06 25.06
C ARG A 96 -8.66 -9.38 24.61
N VAL A 97 -8.20 -10.58 24.92
CA VAL A 97 -6.92 -11.10 24.44
C VAL A 97 -7.06 -11.45 22.96
N VAL A 98 -6.22 -10.85 22.12
CA VAL A 98 -6.10 -11.18 20.69
C VAL A 98 -4.79 -11.92 20.51
N CYS A 99 -4.85 -13.18 20.09
CA CYS A 99 -3.66 -13.96 19.76
C CYS A 99 -3.47 -13.96 18.24
N LEU A 100 -2.29 -13.52 17.79
CA LEU A 100 -1.89 -13.56 16.39
C LEU A 100 -1.04 -14.82 16.17
N TYR A 101 -1.53 -15.75 15.35
CA TYR A 101 -0.79 -16.95 14.95
C TYR A 101 -0.56 -16.91 13.43
N GLY A 102 0.66 -17.19 13.01
CA GLY A 102 1.03 -17.20 11.60
C GLY A 102 2.50 -17.53 11.39
N GLY A 103 2.78 -18.29 10.33
CA GLY A 103 4.09 -18.78 9.98
C GLY A 103 3.97 -20.02 9.09
N GLU A 104 5.05 -20.40 8.41
CA GLU A 104 5.09 -21.65 7.64
C GLU A 104 5.34 -22.88 8.54
N ASP A 105 5.71 -22.67 9.80
CA ASP A 105 5.97 -23.72 10.77
C ASP A 105 4.71 -24.03 11.59
N ILE A 106 4.12 -25.19 11.33
CA ILE A 106 2.93 -25.68 12.02
C ILE A 106 3.18 -25.99 13.51
N ASN A 107 4.44 -26.13 13.93
CA ASN A 107 4.79 -26.39 15.33
C ASN A 107 4.67 -25.14 16.22
N TRP A 108 4.41 -23.96 15.65
CA TRP A 108 4.23 -22.71 16.40
C TRP A 108 2.78 -22.43 16.81
N ILE A 109 1.87 -23.39 16.56
CA ILE A 109 0.44 -23.36 16.91
C ILE A 109 0.17 -24.28 18.10
#